data_AF-A0A916SVU3-F1
#
_entry.id   AF-A0A916SVU3-F1
#
_cell.length_a   1.000
_cell.length_b   1.000
_cell.length_c   1.000
_cell.angle_alpha   90.00
_cell.angle_beta   90.00
_cell.angle_gamma   90.00
#
_symmetry.space_group_name_H-M   'P 1'
#
loop_
_entity.id
_entity.type
_entity.pdbx_description
1 polymer ?
#
loop_
_entity_poly.entity_id
_entity_poly.type
_entity_poly.pdbx_seq_one_letter_code
_entity_poly.pdbx_strand_id
1 'polypeptide(L)' 'MLRTVAAIGIGYVLGAKAGRRRYEQINRAYRAVADSPATKKAVGVGRQKLSEQLSTQPPLTTLVAIDEKTVVLGPDEQAR' A
#
# COMPACT_ATOMS: atom_id res chain seq x y z
N MET A 1 18.23 -9.38 -42.05
CA MET A 1 17.24 -8.99 -41.02
C MET A 1 17.07 -10.04 -39.93
N LEU A 2 16.73 -11.30 -40.26
CA LEU A 2 16.46 -12.35 -39.25
C LEU A 2 17.61 -12.58 -38.25
N ARG A 3 18.87 -12.57 -38.72
CA ARG A 3 20.07 -12.77 -37.87
C ARG A 3 20.25 -11.68 -36.82
N THR A 4 19.96 -10.43 -37.18
CA THR A 4 20.07 -9.28 -36.26
C THR A 4 19.01 -9.36 -35.16
N VAL A 5 17.78 -9.71 -35.53
CA VAL A 5 16.69 -9.91 -34.57
C VAL A 5 17.02 -11.06 -33.61
N ALA A 6 17.58 -12.16 -34.13
CA ALA A 6 18.03 -13.27 -33.30
C ALA A 6 19.14 -12.87 -32.31
N ALA A 7 20.13 -12.08 -32.75
CA ALA A 7 21.20 -11.59 -31.88
C ALA A 7 20.67 -10.67 -30.76
N ILE A 8 19.74 -9.77 -31.09
CA ILE A 8 19.09 -8.89 -30.11
C ILE A 8 18.29 -9.72 -29.10
N GLY A 9 17.52 -10.69 -29.56
CA GLY A 9 16.75 -11.59 -28.69
C GLY A 9 17.64 -12.37 -27.72
N ILE A 10 18.75 -12.92 -28.22
CA ILE A 10 19.74 -13.63 -27.39
C ILE A 10 20.36 -12.68 -26.36
N GLY A 11 20.76 -11.47 -26.77
CA GLY A 11 21.31 -10.46 -25.86
C GLY A 11 20.33 -10.07 -24.75
N TYR A 12 19.05 -9.88 -25.10
CA TYR A 12 18.00 -9.57 -24.13
C TYR A 12 17.79 -10.70 -23.11
N VAL A 13 17.69 -11.95 -23.57
CA VAL A 13 17.48 -13.11 -22.68
C VAL A 13 18.68 -13.33 -21.77
N LEU A 14 19.91 -13.22 -22.29
CA LEU A 14 21.12 -13.34 -21.49
C LEU A 14 21.24 -12.20 -20.48
N GLY A 15 20.96 -10.96 -20.87
CA GLY A 15 20.94 -9.80 -19.98
C GLY A 15 19.88 -9.92 -18.87
N ALA A 16 18.66 -10.33 -19.23
CA ALA A 16 17.58 -10.56 -18.28
C ALA A 16 17.91 -11.70 -17.30
N LYS A 17 18.59 -12.76 -17.76
CA LYS A 17 18.96 -13.92 -16.92
C LYS A 17 20.14 -13.63 -15.98
N ALA A 18 21.09 -12.78 -16.40
CA ALA A 18 22.32 -12.51 -15.63
C ALA A 18 22.07 -11.89 -14.25
N GLY A 19 20.99 -11.11 -14.08
CA GLY A 19 20.67 -10.44 -12.82
C GLY A 19 20.04 -11.33 -11.73
N ARG A 20 19.68 -12.58 -12.04
CA ARG A 20 18.81 -13.39 -11.14
C ARG A 20 19.38 -13.62 -9.75
N ARG A 21 20.69 -13.85 -9.61
CA ARG A 21 21.31 -14.17 -8.30
C ARG A 21 21.21 -13.02 -7.31
N ARG A 22 21.44 -11.78 -7.74
CA ARG A 22 21.30 -10.58 -6.89
C ARG A 22 19.83 -10.23 -6.68
N TYR A 23 19.01 -10.42 -7.72
CA TYR A 23 17.56 -10.22 -7.62
C TYR A 23 16.94 -11.14 -6.56
N GLU A 24 17.31 -12.43 -6.54
CA GLU A 24 16.80 -13.38 -5.55
C GLU A 24 17.22 -13.02 -4.12
N GLN A 25 18.43 -12.49 -3.91
CA GLN A 25 18.87 -12.01 -2.60
C GLN A 25 18.02 -10.83 -2.11
N ILE A 26 17.81 -9.83 -2.98
CA ILE A 26 16.98 -8.66 -2.66
C ILE A 26 15.53 -9.09 -2.45
N ASN A 27 15.01 -9.98 -3.29
CA ASN A 27 13.64 -10.46 -3.21
C ASN A 27 13.38 -11.24 -1.91
N ARG A 28 14.34 -12.06 -1.46
CA ARG A 28 14.23 -12.75 -0.16
C ARG A 28 14.19 -11.77 1.00
N ALA A 29 15.08 -10.77 1.01
CA ALA A 29 15.09 -9.74 2.04
C ALA A 29 13.79 -8.92 2.02
N TYR A 30 13.33 -8.52 0.84
CA TYR A 30 12.06 -7.82 0.64
C TYR A 30 10.88 -8.63 1.17
N ARG A 31 10.82 -9.93 0.83
CA ARG A 31 9.74 -10.82 1.27
C ARG A 31 9.72 -10.97 2.79
N ALA A 32 10.88 -11.13 3.42
CA ALA A 32 10.99 -11.19 4.88
C ALA A 32 10.50 -9.90 5.56
N VAL A 33 10.82 -8.74 5.01
CA VAL A 33 10.36 -7.45 5.54
C VAL A 33 8.87 -7.23 5.29
N ALA A 34 8.38 -7.53 4.08
CA ALA A 34 7.00 -7.34 3.66
C ALA A 34 6.04 -8.29 4.39
N ASP A 35 6.45 -9.53 4.64
CA ASP A 35 5.63 -10.52 5.35
C ASP A 35 5.64 -10.33 6.88
N SER A 36 6.49 -9.44 7.39
CA SER A 36 6.60 -9.19 8.83
C SER A 36 5.30 -8.62 9.43
N PRO A 37 4.92 -9.03 10.66
CA PRO A 37 3.75 -8.49 11.35
C PRO A 37 3.83 -6.96 11.56
N ALA A 38 5.03 -6.42 11.76
CA ALA A 38 5.25 -4.99 11.92
C ALA A 38 4.93 -4.21 10.64
N THR A 39 5.40 -4.70 9.48
CA THR A 39 5.07 -4.09 8.18
C THR A 39 3.57 -4.16 7.88
N LYS A 40 2.93 -5.30 8.15
CA LYS A 40 1.47 -5.44 7.98
C LYS A 40 0.69 -4.45 8.85
N LYS A 41 1.09 -4.27 10.11
CA LYS A 41 0.51 -3.25 11.01
C LYS A 41 0.73 -1.83 10.48
N ALA A 42 1.94 -1.51 10.03
CA ALA A 42 2.26 -0.19 9.49
C ALA A 42 1.44 0.14 8.23
N VAL A 43 1.30 -0.81 7.30
CA VAL A 43 0.46 -0.66 6.10
C VAL A 43 -1.01 -0.49 6.48
N GLY A 44 -1.51 -1.25 7.46
CA GLY A 44 -2.87 -1.11 7.97
C GLY A 44 -3.16 0.29 8.51
N VAL A 45 -2.29 0.79 9.39
CA VAL A 45 -2.41 2.14 9.95
C VAL A 45 -2.30 3.22 8.86
N GLY A 46 -1.38 3.04 7.91
CA GLY A 46 -1.22 3.96 6.78
C GLY A 46 -2.47 4.01 5.91
N ARG A 47 -3.07 2.85 5.60
CA ARG A 47 -4.32 2.77 4.83
C ARG A 47 -5.48 3.44 5.56
N GLN A 48 -5.58 3.26 6.88
CA GLN A 48 -6.61 3.92 7.69
C GLN A 48 -6.44 5.44 7.68
N LYS A 49 -5.22 5.95 7.92
CA LYS A 49 -4.93 7.38 7.85
C LYS A 49 -5.20 7.98 6.47
N LEU A 50 -4.85 7.26 5.41
CA LEU A 50 -5.14 7.69 4.04
C LEU A 50 -6.65 7.68 3.77
N SER A 51 -7.37 6.69 4.27
CA SER A 51 -8.83 6.65 4.20
C SER A 51 -9.45 7.82 4.95
N GLU A 52 -8.96 8.18 6.13
CA GLU A 52 -9.42 9.34 6.90
C GLU A 52 -9.18 10.65 6.13
N GLN A 53 -8.02 10.80 5.47
CA GLN A 53 -7.68 11.99 4.70
C GLN A 53 -8.45 12.11 3.36
N LEU A 54 -8.72 10.99 2.72
CA LEU A 54 -9.45 10.95 1.43
C LEU A 54 -10.97 10.82 1.63
N SER A 55 -11.43 10.50 2.85
CA SER A 55 -12.85 10.39 3.14
C SER A 55 -13.50 11.76 2.95
N THR A 56 -14.42 11.83 2.00
CA THR A 56 -15.29 12.99 1.77
C THR A 56 -16.43 13.08 2.80
N GLN A 57 -16.57 12.08 3.67
CA GLN A 57 -17.50 12.14 4.79
C GLN A 57 -16.92 13.07 5.86
N PRO A 58 -17.69 14.08 6.33
CA PRO A 58 -17.23 14.97 7.38
C PRO A 58 -16.93 14.17 8.65
N PRO A 59 -15.94 14.60 9.45
CA PRO A 59 -15.57 13.91 10.67
C PRO A 59 -16.81 13.75 11.56
N LEU A 60 -16.91 12.58 12.22
CA LEU A 60 -18.02 12.32 13.11
C LEU A 60 -17.91 13.25 14.33
N THR A 61 -18.79 14.24 14.40
CA THR A 61 -18.94 15.14 15.55
C THR A 61 -20.03 14.59 16.46
N THR A 62 -19.87 14.76 17.78
CA THR A 62 -20.91 14.47 18.76
C THR A 62 -22.06 15.45 18.55
N LEU A 63 -23.13 15.02 17.89
CA LEU A 63 -24.24 15.90 17.54
C LEU A 63 -25.13 16.20 18.76
N VAL A 64 -25.48 15.20 19.57
CA VAL A 64 -26.25 15.35 20.82
C VAL A 64 -25.95 14.16 21.76
N ALA A 65 -25.75 14.42 23.06
CA ALA A 65 -25.70 13.38 24.08
C ALA A 65 -27.13 12.91 24.42
N ILE A 66 -27.41 11.61 24.27
CA ILE A 66 -28.74 11.04 24.53
C ILE A 66 -28.97 10.82 26.05
N ASP A 67 -27.89 10.58 26.80
CA ASP A 67 -27.85 10.41 28.27
C ASP A 67 -26.41 10.58 28.79
N GLU A 68 -26.20 10.70 30.12
CA GLU A 68 -24.89 10.93 30.78
C GLU A 68 -23.81 9.88 30.43
N LYS A 69 -24.20 8.74 29.88
CA LYS A 69 -23.29 7.63 29.52
C LYS A 69 -23.27 7.24 28.04
N THR A 70 -24.09 7.84 27.17
CA THR A 70 -24.24 7.37 25.78
C THR A 70 -24.11 8.50 24.77
N VAL A 71 -23.04 8.45 23.98
CA VAL A 71 -22.72 9.45 22.95
C VAL A 71 -22.96 8.86 21.55
N VAL A 72 -23.73 9.57 20.72
CA VAL A 72 -23.96 9.21 19.32
C VAL A 72 -23.12 10.10 18.41
N LEU A 73 -22.28 9.45 17.60
CA LEU A 73 -21.39 10.08 16.63
C LEU A 73 -22.10 10.21 15.28
N GLY A 74 -22.21 11.42 14.74
CA GLY A 74 -22.82 11.68 13.44
C GLY A 74 -21.97 12.63 12.59
N PRO A 75 -22.08 12.56 11.25
CA PRO A 75 -21.30 13.39 10.34
C PRO A 75 -21.54 14.90 10.57
N ASP A 76 -20.48 15.69 10.65
CA ASP A 76 -20.57 17.15 10.86
C ASP A 76 -21.03 17.91 9.60
N GLU A 77 -22.33 18.20 9.51
CA GLU A 77 -22.92 18.97 8.41
C GLU A 77 -22.64 20.48 8.46
N GLN A 78 -22.04 21.00 9.55
CA GLN A 78 -21.87 22.45 9.77
C GLN A 78 -20.49 23.00 9.36
N ALA A 79 -19.57 22.13 8.91
CA ALA A 79 -18.22 22.52 8.49
C ALA A 79 -18.12 23.02 7.02
N ARG A 80 -19.24 23.42 6.38
CA ARG A 80 -19.29 23.87 4.99
C ARG A 80 -19.57 25.36 4.84
#